data_AF-A0A9K3E7A4-F1
#
_entry.id   AF-A0A9K3E7A4-F1
#
_cell.length_a   1.000
_cell.length_b   1.000
_cell.length_c   1.000
_cell.angle_alpha   90.00
_cell.angle_beta   90.00
_cell.angle_gamma   90.00
#
_symmetry.space_group_name_H-M   'P 1'
#
loop_
_entity.id
_entity.type
_entity.pdbx_description
1 polymer ?
#
loop_
_entity_poly.entity_id
_entity_poly.type
_entity_poly.pdbx_seq_one_letter_code
_entity_poly.pdbx_strand_id
1 'polypeptide(L)'
;MDHILINLVLDSDLYLLRVQEEKLMEAGLSNWQKVCFVPTKADTMVSLFRRWLKKYADDKVDWGTNIYGTLTPIPPREQLMDRYWTHVVNCSSCTEAYKRLNALQIFLQVMSIALVAIMAAAKHMAISSVARYTLAVAAILCFVGSKWLSHFIYKNFHFQDYNHSFK
;
A
#
# COMPACT_ATOMS: atom_id res chain seq x y z
N MET A 1 -14.45 -3.27 -0.38
CA MET A 1 -13.52 -2.97 -1.49
C MET A 1 -13.02 -1.53 -1.43
N ASP A 2 -13.82 -0.62 -0.89
CA ASP A 2 -13.54 0.83 -0.84
C ASP A 2 -12.20 1.19 -0.18
N HIS A 3 -11.80 0.51 0.90
CA HIS A 3 -10.51 0.75 1.58
C HIS A 3 -9.30 0.52 0.65
N ILE A 4 -9.32 -0.54 -0.17
CA ILE A 4 -8.20 -0.85 -1.07
C ILE A 4 -8.12 0.21 -2.16
N LEU A 5 -9.26 0.63 -2.72
CA LEU A 5 -9.29 1.64 -3.77
C LEU A 5 -8.83 3.02 -3.27
N ILE A 6 -9.29 3.42 -2.08
CA ILE A 6 -8.88 4.70 -1.48
C ILE A 6 -7.39 4.70 -1.18
N ASN A 7 -6.85 3.61 -0.62
CA ASN A 7 -5.42 3.51 -0.35
C ASN A 7 -4.57 3.60 -1.63
N LEU A 8 -5.07 3.13 -2.78
CA LEU A 8 -4.36 3.30 -4.04
C LEU A 8 -4.17 4.79 -4.42
N VAL A 9 -5.19 5.61 -4.18
CA VAL A 9 -5.15 7.06 -4.46
C VAL A 9 -4.28 7.79 -3.43
N LEU A 10 -4.43 7.46 -2.14
CA LEU A 10 -3.64 8.11 -1.10
C LEU A 10 -2.15 7.79 -1.23
N ASP A 11 -1.81 6.52 -1.49
CA ASP A 11 -0.42 6.09 -1.60
C ASP A 11 0.23 6.61 -2.89
N SER A 12 -0.53 6.80 -3.98
CA SER A 12 0.02 7.40 -5.21
C SER A 12 0.50 8.83 -4.97
N ASP A 13 -0.13 9.57 -4.08
CA ASP A 13 0.17 10.99 -3.86
C ASP A 13 1.13 11.20 -2.68
N LEU A 14 1.21 10.27 -1.73
CA LEU A 14 1.96 10.39 -0.48
C LEU A 14 3.43 10.81 -0.70
N TYR A 15 4.13 10.16 -1.64
CA TYR A 15 5.53 10.49 -1.93
C TYR A 15 5.67 11.90 -2.51
N LEU A 16 4.78 12.30 -3.42
CA LEU A 16 4.78 13.63 -4.02
C LEU A 16 4.51 14.71 -2.97
N LEU A 17 3.55 14.47 -2.07
CA LEU A 17 3.24 15.37 -0.97
C LEU A 17 4.44 15.54 -0.04
N ARG A 18 5.15 14.46 0.29
CA ARG A 18 6.34 14.53 1.15
C ARG A 18 7.47 15.35 0.51
N VAL A 19 7.73 15.16 -0.78
CA VAL A 19 8.73 15.96 -1.53
C VAL A 19 8.29 17.43 -1.63
N GLN A 20 7.00 17.68 -1.86
CA GLN A 20 6.47 19.04 -1.94
C GLN A 20 6.58 19.77 -0.59
N GLU A 21 6.31 19.06 0.52
CA GLU A 21 6.46 19.59 1.88
C GLU A 21 7.91 20.02 2.16
N GLU A 22 8.90 19.18 1.79
CA GLU A 22 10.32 19.50 1.95
C GLU A 22 10.70 20.77 1.17
N LYS A 23 10.36 20.83 -0.12
CA LYS A 23 10.63 22.02 -0.95
C LYS A 23 9.92 23.28 -0.44
N LEU A 24 8.70 23.15 0.09
CA LEU A 24 7.96 24.27 0.67
C LEU A 24 8.61 24.78 1.96
N MET A 25 9.14 23.89 2.79
CA MET A 25 9.86 24.29 4.00
C MET A 25 11.20 24.95 3.68
N GLU A 26 11.92 24.48 2.66
CA GLU A 26 13.15 25.13 2.17
C GLU A 26 12.90 26.53 1.59
N ALA A 27 11.84 26.68 0.78
CA ALA A 27 11.48 27.98 0.20
C ALA A 27 10.81 28.93 1.21
N GLY A 28 10.25 28.39 2.29
CA GLY A 28 9.37 29.06 3.24
C GLY A 28 7.90 29.06 2.78
N LEU A 29 6.97 28.81 3.71
CA LEU A 29 5.54 28.62 3.40
C LEU A 29 4.91 29.79 2.62
N SER A 30 5.30 31.03 2.94
CA SER A 30 4.79 32.22 2.24
C SER A 30 5.33 32.41 0.82
N ASN A 31 6.35 31.66 0.42
CA ASN A 31 6.94 31.67 -0.93
C ASN A 31 6.51 30.47 -1.78
N TRP A 32 5.36 29.85 -1.46
CA TRP A 32 4.90 28.61 -2.10
C TRP A 32 4.84 28.66 -3.62
N GLN A 33 4.61 29.82 -4.24
CA GLN A 33 4.59 29.97 -5.71
C GLN A 33 5.94 29.69 -6.37
N LYS A 34 7.06 29.76 -5.62
CA LYS A 34 8.39 29.39 -6.14
C LYS A 34 8.55 27.87 -6.30
N VAL A 35 7.76 27.10 -5.55
CA VAL A 35 7.82 25.63 -5.50
C VAL A 35 6.70 25.01 -6.34
N CYS A 36 5.50 25.60 -6.28
CA CYS A 36 4.32 25.08 -6.96
C CYS A 36 3.93 26.02 -8.11
N PHE A 37 4.18 25.58 -9.34
CA PHE A 37 3.83 26.34 -10.53
C PHE A 37 2.38 26.05 -10.94
N VAL A 38 1.51 27.07 -10.82
CA VAL A 38 0.07 26.98 -11.09
C VAL A 38 -0.40 28.09 -12.05
N PRO A 39 0.06 28.08 -13.31
CA PRO A 39 -0.06 29.23 -14.21
C PRO A 39 -1.43 29.35 -14.90
N THR A 40 -2.27 28.32 -14.85
CA THR A 40 -3.44 28.22 -15.73
C THR A 40 -4.72 28.71 -15.05
N LYS A 41 -5.76 28.99 -15.84
CA LYS A 41 -7.09 29.32 -15.32
C LYS A 41 -7.70 28.19 -14.49
N ALA A 42 -7.37 26.92 -14.78
CA ALA A 42 -7.85 25.78 -14.01
C ALA A 42 -7.36 25.84 -12.56
N ASP A 43 -6.21 26.47 -12.31
CA ASP A 43 -5.59 26.56 -10.99
C ASP A 43 -6.09 27.75 -10.14
N THR A 44 -7.07 28.51 -10.66
CA THR A 44 -7.57 29.73 -10.00
C THR A 44 -8.04 29.46 -8.58
N MET A 45 -8.71 28.32 -8.34
CA MET A 45 -9.18 27.95 -7.00
C MET A 45 -8.02 27.62 -6.04
N VAL A 46 -6.96 26.98 -6.53
CA VAL A 46 -5.75 26.71 -5.72
C VAL A 46 -5.11 28.02 -5.27
N SER A 47 -4.97 28.97 -6.20
CA SER A 47 -4.40 30.29 -5.90
C SER A 47 -5.29 31.11 -4.94
N LEU A 48 -6.61 31.07 -5.12
CA LEU A 48 -7.56 31.73 -4.22
C LEU A 48 -7.52 31.11 -2.81
N PHE A 49 -7.48 29.79 -2.71
CA PHE A 49 -7.37 29.08 -1.45
C PHE A 49 -6.08 29.46 -0.71
N ARG A 50 -4.93 29.50 -1.40
CA ARG A 50 -3.66 29.92 -0.78
C ARG A 50 -3.68 31.37 -0.30
N ARG A 51 -4.31 32.29 -1.05
CA ARG A 51 -4.50 33.69 -0.60
C ARG A 51 -5.40 33.78 0.63
N TRP A 52 -6.47 32.98 0.66
CA TRP A 52 -7.35 32.88 1.81
C TRP A 52 -6.59 32.35 3.04
N LEU A 53 -5.82 31.26 2.88
CA LEU A 53 -5.02 30.68 3.94
C LEU A 53 -4.00 31.67 4.50
N LYS A 54 -3.31 32.42 3.63
CA LYS A 54 -2.42 33.51 4.04
C LYS A 54 -3.12 34.56 4.90
N LYS A 55 -4.29 35.01 4.45
CA LYS A 55 -5.04 36.10 5.09
C LYS A 55 -5.58 35.70 6.47
N TYR A 56 -6.06 34.46 6.60
CA TYR A 56 -6.79 34.03 7.79
C TYR A 56 -5.98 33.13 8.73
N ALA A 57 -4.86 32.57 8.27
CA ALA A 57 -4.08 31.60 9.04
C ALA A 57 -2.54 31.79 8.90
N ASP A 58 -2.07 32.93 8.38
CA ASP A 58 -0.64 33.25 8.24
C ASP A 58 0.16 32.17 7.48
N ASP A 59 -0.43 31.63 6.40
CA ASP A 59 0.12 30.54 5.59
C ASP A 59 0.34 29.21 6.36
N LYS A 60 -0.21 29.08 7.57
CA LYS A 60 -0.02 27.94 8.47
C LYS A 60 -1.37 27.35 8.89
N VAL A 61 -1.33 26.13 9.40
CA VAL A 61 -2.47 25.50 10.07
C VAL A 61 -2.06 25.21 11.51
N ASP A 62 -2.75 25.79 12.48
CA ASP A 62 -2.48 25.46 13.87
C ASP A 62 -3.03 24.07 14.18
N TRP A 63 -2.16 23.07 14.09
CA TRP A 63 -2.48 21.68 14.43
C TRP A 63 -2.51 21.44 15.95
N GLY A 64 -2.37 22.48 16.79
CA GLY A 64 -2.36 22.38 18.25
C GLY A 64 -1.12 21.69 18.82
N THR A 65 -0.13 21.40 17.98
CA THR A 65 1.13 20.74 18.32
C THR A 65 2.27 21.41 17.57
N ASN A 66 3.49 21.38 18.13
CA ASN A 66 4.67 22.00 17.51
C ASN A 66 5.22 21.12 16.38
N ILE A 67 4.42 20.92 15.32
CA ILE A 67 4.80 20.12 14.13
C ILE A 67 5.79 20.88 13.23
N TYR A 68 5.94 22.19 13.43
CA TYR A 68 6.85 23.06 12.68
C TYR A 68 8.34 22.92 13.06
N GLY A 69 8.78 21.71 13.41
CA GLY A 69 10.18 21.36 13.60
C GLY A 69 10.89 21.08 12.27
N THR A 70 12.20 20.82 12.33
CA THR A 70 12.96 20.32 11.17
C THR A 70 12.38 19.00 10.68
N LEU A 71 11.95 18.95 9.42
CA LEU A 71 11.55 17.70 8.78
C LEU A 71 12.66 16.66 8.94
N THR A 72 12.29 15.45 9.31
CA THR A 72 13.20 14.31 9.21
C THR A 72 13.51 14.05 7.74
N PRO A 73 14.73 13.61 7.38
CA PRO A 73 15.05 13.21 6.01
C PRO A 73 13.99 12.26 5.47
N ILE A 74 13.65 12.40 4.18
CA ILE A 74 12.66 11.52 3.54
C ILE A 74 13.14 10.07 3.68
N PRO A 75 12.37 9.20 4.38
CA PRO A 75 12.76 7.80 4.53
C PRO A 75 12.71 7.09 3.17
N PRO A 76 13.32 5.90 3.04
CA PRO A 76 13.17 5.07 1.85
C PRO A 76 11.70 4.92 1.47
N ARG A 77 11.40 4.90 0.16
CA ARG A 77 10.01 4.86 -0.35
C ARG A 77 9.20 3.72 0.27
N GLU A 78 9.82 2.55 0.40
CA GLU A 78 9.20 1.36 1.00
C GLU A 78 8.73 1.60 2.43
N GLN A 79 9.50 2.38 3.21
CA GLN A 79 9.14 2.74 4.57
C GLN A 79 8.09 3.86 4.60
N LEU A 80 8.20 4.85 3.72
CA LEU A 80 7.23 5.95 3.63
C LEU A 80 5.84 5.43 3.25
N MET A 81 5.80 4.46 2.33
CA MET A 81 4.58 3.92 1.73
C MET A 81 4.19 2.57 2.35
N ASP A 82 4.68 2.27 3.56
CA ASP A 82 4.30 1.07 4.29
C ASP A 82 2.86 1.21 4.81
N ARG A 83 1.93 0.59 4.08
CA ARG A 83 0.51 0.59 4.39
C ARG A 83 0.19 -0.20 5.66
N TYR A 84 1.03 -1.18 6.02
CA TYR A 84 0.75 -2.03 7.16
C TYR A 84 0.75 -1.21 8.45
N TRP A 85 1.82 -0.45 8.66
CA TRP A 85 1.99 0.40 9.85
C TRP A 85 1.16 1.68 9.82
N THR A 86 0.98 2.28 8.65
CA THR A 86 0.24 3.54 8.53
C THR A 86 -1.28 3.34 8.60
N HIS A 87 -1.79 2.21 8.09
CA HIS A 87 -3.23 1.97 7.97
C HIS A 87 -3.71 0.65 8.56
N VAL A 88 -3.11 -0.48 8.18
CA VAL A 88 -3.69 -1.82 8.46
C VAL A 88 -3.83 -2.04 9.97
N VAL A 89 -2.79 -1.77 10.75
CA VAL A 89 -2.79 -1.94 12.22
C VAL A 89 -3.81 -1.04 12.94
N ASN A 90 -4.16 0.08 12.31
CA ASN A 90 -5.09 1.08 12.86
C ASN A 90 -6.54 0.88 12.39
N CYS A 91 -6.77 -0.04 11.44
CA CYS A 91 -8.08 -0.31 10.88
C CYS A 91 -8.52 -1.75 11.18
N SER A 92 -9.56 -1.91 11.98
CA SER A 92 -10.08 -3.24 12.37
C SER A 92 -10.48 -4.09 11.17
N SER A 93 -11.15 -3.52 10.18
CA SER A 93 -11.56 -4.22 8.96
C SER A 93 -10.35 -4.76 8.16
N CYS A 94 -9.34 -3.91 7.93
CA CYS A 94 -8.14 -4.28 7.22
C CYS A 94 -7.28 -5.28 8.00
N THR A 95 -7.16 -5.10 9.33
CA THR A 95 -6.47 -6.04 10.21
C THR A 95 -7.10 -7.44 10.15
N GLU A 96 -8.43 -7.54 10.25
CA GLU A 96 -9.12 -8.82 10.20
C GLU A 96 -9.03 -9.48 8.81
N ALA A 97 -9.15 -8.68 7.74
CA ALA A 97 -8.93 -9.17 6.38
C ALA A 97 -7.50 -9.71 6.21
N TYR A 98 -6.49 -8.96 6.67
CA TYR A 98 -5.08 -9.36 6.61
C TYR A 98 -4.83 -10.69 7.33
N LYS A 99 -5.36 -10.86 8.55
CA LYS A 99 -5.22 -12.12 9.31
C LYS A 99 -5.86 -13.30 8.58
N ARG A 100 -7.10 -13.14 8.09
CA ARG A 100 -7.83 -14.22 7.41
C ARG A 100 -7.17 -14.63 6.11
N LEU A 101 -6.69 -13.66 5.32
CA LEU A 101 -5.98 -13.94 4.08
C LEU A 101 -4.63 -14.64 4.34
N ASN A 102 -3.88 -14.23 5.37
CA ASN A 102 -2.65 -14.93 5.77
C ASN A 102 -2.93 -16.36 6.25
N ALA A 103 -3.99 -16.56 7.05
CA ALA A 103 -4.40 -17.90 7.47
C ALA A 103 -4.77 -18.78 6.26
N LEU A 104 -5.50 -18.25 5.29
CA LEU A 104 -5.83 -18.93 4.05
C LEU A 104 -4.58 -19.25 3.21
N GLN A 105 -3.62 -18.33 3.13
CA GLN A 105 -2.34 -18.58 2.44
C GLN A 105 -1.60 -19.76 3.05
N ILE A 106 -1.46 -19.80 4.38
CA ILE A 106 -0.80 -20.89 5.10
C ILE A 106 -1.57 -22.20 4.89
N PHE A 107 -2.90 -22.16 5.00
CA PHE A 107 -3.75 -23.33 4.76
C PHE A 107 -3.53 -23.92 3.36
N LEU A 108 -3.52 -23.09 2.31
CA LEU A 108 -3.26 -23.54 0.94
C LEU A 108 -1.87 -24.17 0.79
N GLN A 109 -0.83 -23.64 1.45
CA GLN A 109 0.51 -24.22 1.44
C GLN A 109 0.53 -25.60 2.12
N VAL A 110 -0.06 -25.70 3.32
CA VAL A 110 -0.14 -26.97 4.07
C VAL A 110 -0.92 -28.01 3.28
N MET A 111 -2.05 -27.63 2.68
CA MET A 111 -2.86 -28.53 1.85
C MET A 111 -2.09 -29.00 0.61
N SER A 112 -1.33 -28.12 -0.05
CA SER A 112 -0.49 -28.53 -1.17
C SER A 112 0.52 -29.61 -0.77
N ILE A 113 1.20 -29.44 0.37
CA ILE A 113 2.20 -30.40 0.87
C ILE A 113 1.52 -31.71 1.26
N ALA A 114 0.38 -31.64 1.96
CA ALA A 114 -0.40 -32.80 2.36
C ALA A 114 -0.85 -33.64 1.16
N LEU A 115 -1.34 -33.00 0.10
CA LEU A 115 -1.78 -33.69 -1.13
C LEU A 115 -0.61 -34.41 -1.83
N VAL A 116 0.57 -33.78 -1.88
CA VAL A 116 1.79 -34.41 -2.41
C VAL A 116 2.21 -35.60 -1.56
N ALA A 117 2.18 -35.46 -0.23
CA ALA A 117 2.51 -36.54 0.70
C ALA A 117 1.56 -37.74 0.58
N ILE A 118 0.25 -37.49 0.47
CA ILE A 118 -0.77 -38.53 0.22
C ILE A 118 -0.48 -39.26 -1.08
N MET A 119 -0.18 -38.53 -2.15
CA MET A 119 0.15 -39.11 -3.45
C MET A 119 1.42 -39.97 -3.40
N ALA A 120 2.44 -39.54 -2.65
CA ALA A 120 3.68 -40.30 -2.47
C ALA A 120 3.46 -41.58 -1.63
N ALA A 121 2.74 -41.50 -0.52
CA ALA A 121 2.44 -42.64 0.34
C ALA A 121 1.55 -43.68 -0.36
N ALA A 122 0.62 -43.23 -1.20
CA ALA A 122 -0.26 -44.09 -1.95
C ALA A 122 0.35 -44.76 -3.18
N LYS A 123 1.66 -44.58 -3.43
CA LYS A 123 2.39 -45.34 -4.45
C LYS A 123 2.29 -46.86 -4.20
N HIS A 124 2.13 -47.28 -2.95
CA HIS A 124 1.92 -48.68 -2.52
C HIS A 124 0.44 -49.10 -2.48
N MET A 125 -0.51 -48.19 -2.75
CA MET A 125 -1.95 -48.47 -2.75
C MET A 125 -2.52 -48.46 -4.18
N ALA A 126 -3.55 -49.27 -4.43
CA ALA A 126 -4.23 -49.37 -5.72
C ALA A 126 -5.14 -48.17 -6.03
N ILE A 127 -4.60 -46.95 -5.99
CA ILE A 127 -5.31 -45.74 -6.40
C ILE A 127 -5.36 -45.66 -7.93
N SER A 128 -6.52 -45.33 -8.48
CA SER A 128 -6.69 -45.13 -9.93
C SER A 128 -5.82 -43.99 -10.47
N SER A 129 -5.45 -44.08 -11.76
CA SER A 129 -4.71 -43.03 -12.45
C SER A 129 -5.43 -41.68 -12.39
N VAL A 130 -6.76 -41.69 -12.57
CA VAL A 130 -7.63 -40.51 -12.46
C VAL A 130 -7.46 -39.84 -11.09
N ALA A 131 -7.53 -40.59 -10.00
CA ALA A 131 -7.39 -40.03 -8.66
C ALA A 131 -5.97 -39.49 -8.36
N ARG A 132 -4.92 -40.05 -8.98
CA ARG A 132 -3.57 -39.49 -8.87
C ARG A 132 -3.46 -38.15 -9.59
N TYR A 133 -4.01 -38.03 -10.80
CA TYR A 133 -4.01 -36.77 -11.54
C TYR A 133 -4.83 -35.68 -10.85
N THR A 134 -5.98 -36.02 -10.27
CA THR A 134 -6.78 -35.04 -9.53
C THR A 134 -6.06 -34.51 -8.29
N LEU A 135 -5.40 -35.38 -7.51
CA LEU A 135 -4.57 -34.98 -6.37
C LEU A 135 -3.41 -34.08 -6.81
N ALA A 136 -2.73 -34.42 -7.91
CA ALA A 136 -1.63 -33.62 -8.45
C ALA A 136 -2.10 -32.22 -8.88
N VAL A 137 -3.21 -32.13 -9.62
CA VAL A 137 -3.79 -30.84 -10.04
C VAL A 137 -4.23 -30.02 -8.84
N ALA A 138 -4.90 -30.63 -7.86
CA ALA A 138 -5.31 -29.95 -6.64
C ALA A 138 -4.11 -29.39 -5.85
N ALA A 139 -3.03 -30.17 -5.73
CA ALA A 139 -1.80 -29.71 -5.08
C ALA A 139 -1.19 -28.49 -5.79
N ILE A 140 -1.11 -28.54 -7.12
CA ILE A 140 -0.59 -27.43 -7.94
C ILE A 140 -1.47 -26.19 -7.77
N LEU A 141 -2.79 -26.32 -7.81
CA LEU A 141 -3.71 -25.20 -7.64
C LEU A 141 -3.59 -24.57 -6.24
N CYS A 142 -3.47 -25.39 -5.18
CA CYS A 142 -3.23 -24.90 -3.84
C CYS A 142 -1.90 -24.12 -3.74
N PHE A 143 -0.82 -24.65 -4.33
CA PHE A 143 0.47 -23.96 -4.34
C PHE A 143 0.42 -22.63 -5.09
N VAL A 144 -0.09 -22.64 -6.32
CA VAL A 144 -0.21 -21.43 -7.16
C VAL A 144 -1.13 -20.41 -6.49
N GLY A 145 -2.26 -20.86 -5.94
CA GLY A 145 -3.18 -20.02 -5.17
C GLY A 145 -2.49 -19.37 -3.96
N SER A 146 -1.63 -20.11 -3.26
CA SER A 146 -0.88 -19.54 -2.12
C SER A 146 0.13 -18.47 -2.54
N LYS A 147 0.79 -18.64 -3.69
CA LYS A 147 1.76 -17.66 -4.22
C LYS A 147 1.07 -16.42 -4.73
N TRP A 148 -0.04 -16.59 -5.45
CA TRP A 148 -0.89 -15.49 -5.87
C TRP A 148 -1.42 -14.71 -4.66
N LEU A 149 -1.92 -15.42 -3.64
CA LEU A 149 -2.45 -14.79 -2.43
C LEU A 149 -1.37 -14.05 -1.64
N SER A 150 -0.15 -14.60 -1.54
CA SER A 150 0.99 -13.92 -0.93
C SER A 150 1.34 -12.61 -1.65
N HIS A 151 1.38 -12.63 -2.98
CA HIS A 151 1.60 -11.41 -3.77
C HIS A 151 0.45 -10.41 -3.59
N PHE A 152 -0.80 -10.88 -3.59
CA PHE A 152 -1.98 -10.06 -3.34
C PHE A 152 -1.92 -9.39 -1.96
N ILE A 153 -1.58 -10.14 -0.91
CA ILE A 153 -1.45 -9.62 0.46
C ILE A 153 -0.35 -8.55 0.50
N TYR A 154 0.83 -8.83 -0.05
CA TYR A 154 1.92 -7.87 -0.05
C TYR A 154 1.54 -6.56 -0.77
N LYS A 155 0.99 -6.67 -1.99
CA LYS A 155 0.57 -5.53 -2.81
C LYS A 155 -0.53 -4.66 -2.15
N ASN A 156 -1.48 -5.30 -1.47
CA ASN A 156 -2.65 -4.63 -0.93
C ASN A 156 -2.52 -4.22 0.54
N PHE A 157 -1.59 -4.79 1.31
CA PHE A 157 -1.47 -4.50 2.74
C PHE A 157 -0.10 -4.00 3.18
N HIS A 158 0.94 -4.10 2.33
CA HIS A 158 2.28 -3.63 2.66
C HIS A 158 2.72 -2.50 1.74
N PHE A 159 3.01 -2.80 0.47
CA PHE A 159 3.63 -1.84 -0.42
C PHE A 159 3.16 -2.02 -1.87
N GLN A 160 2.90 -0.88 -2.51
CA GLN A 160 2.65 -0.76 -3.92
C GLN A 160 3.54 0.35 -4.45
N ASP A 161 4.42 0.05 -5.40
CA ASP A 161 5.23 1.08 -6.04
C ASP A 161 4.40 1.82 -7.10
N TYR A 162 4.77 3.08 -7.33
CA TYR A 162 4.18 3.95 -8.34
C TYR A 162 5.28 4.59 -9.17
N ASN A 163 5.04 4.68 -10.47
CA ASN A 163 5.92 5.42 -11.37
C ASN A 163 5.55 6.90 -11.30
N HIS A 164 6.11 7.60 -10.32
CA HIS A 164 6.15 9.06 -10.38
C HIS A 164 7.24 9.43 -11.38
N SER A 165 6.91 10.22 -12.41
CA SER A 165 7.89 10.68 -13.37
C SER A 165 8.86 11.67 -12.71
N PHE A 166 9.95 11.17 -12.13
CA PHE A 166 11.05 12.00 -11.67
C PHE A 166 11.85 12.41 -12.91
N LYS A 167 11.71 13.67 -13.31
CA LYS A 167 12.68 14.35 -14.15
C LYS A 167 13.65 15.11 -13.26
#